data_AF-A0A7S3FU97-F1
#
_entry.id   AF-A0A7S3FU97-F1
#
_cell.length_a   1.000
_cell.length_b   1.000
_cell.length_c   1.000
_cell.angle_alpha   90.00
_cell.angle_beta   90.00
_cell.angle_gamma   90.00
#
_symmetry.space_group_name_H-M   'P 1'
#
loop_
_entity.id
_entity.type
_entity.pdbx_description
1 polymer ?
#
loop_
_entity_poly.entity_id
_entity_poly.type
_entity_poly.pdbx_seq_one_letter_code
_entity_poly.pdbx_strand_id
1 'polypeptide(L)'
;PRDPAPPPPRHSKVCLGKVCHGAELPFVFGEIESAGKDEDFAVSRRISDLWARFIKDPQVGVQPDWPAFDPEGQQWLTFSDSDPILANTSTAGDAKLDFWDSVGYDFWKQRL
;
A
#
# COMPACT_ATOMS: atom_id res chain seq x y z
N PRO A 1 32.80 13.02 22.05
CA PRO A 1 32.19 13.72 20.90
C PRO A 1 30.97 12.92 20.42
N ARG A 2 29.76 13.50 20.48
CA ARG A 2 28.57 12.88 19.88
C ARG A 2 28.57 13.26 18.41
N ASP A 3 28.38 12.28 17.54
CA ASP A 3 28.17 12.54 16.12
C ASP A 3 26.96 13.47 15.93
N PRO A 4 26.98 14.36 14.92
CA PRO A 4 25.82 15.17 14.59
C PRO A 4 24.66 14.26 14.20
N ALA A 5 23.45 14.63 14.63
CA ALA A 5 22.24 13.94 14.23
C ALA A 5 22.15 13.86 12.69
N PRO A 6 21.67 12.73 12.14
CA PRO A 6 21.51 12.61 10.70
C PRO A 6 20.59 13.73 10.18
N PRO A 7 20.83 14.22 8.96
CA PRO A 7 19.96 15.23 8.37
C PRO A 7 18.52 14.68 8.28
N PRO A 8 17.50 15.53 8.46
CA PRO A 8 16.13 15.10 8.31
C PRO A 8 15.95 14.48 6.92
N PRO A 9 15.15 13.39 6.80
CA PRO A 9 14.91 12.74 5.53
C PRO A 9 14.42 13.78 4.52
N ARG A 10 15.05 13.80 3.35
CA ARG A 10 14.61 14.63 2.22
C ARG A 10 13.32 14.02 1.67
N HIS A 11 12.19 14.29 2.31
CA HIS A 11 10.91 14.15 1.63
C HIS A 11 10.95 15.13 0.47
N SER A 12 10.97 14.62 -0.76
CA SER A 12 10.84 15.51 -1.91
C SER A 12 9.51 16.26 -1.76
N LYS A 13 9.48 17.56 -2.11
CA LYS A 13 8.26 18.38 -2.09
C LYS A 13 7.08 17.72 -2.82
N VAL A 14 7.36 16.75 -3.69
CA VAL A 14 6.41 15.98 -4.49
C VAL A 14 5.40 15.19 -3.66
N CYS A 15 5.77 14.74 -2.45
CA CYS A 15 4.90 13.89 -1.64
C CYS A 15 4.19 14.60 -0.48
N LEU A 16 4.30 15.93 -0.34
CA LEU A 16 3.67 16.61 0.78
C LEU A 16 2.14 16.38 0.75
N GLY A 17 1.59 15.78 1.80
CA GLY A 17 0.17 15.42 1.89
C GLY A 17 -0.25 14.20 1.05
N LYS A 18 0.70 13.34 0.64
CA LYS A 18 0.45 12.13 -0.14
C LYS A 18 1.27 10.95 0.39
N VAL A 19 0.87 9.75 0.01
CA VAL A 19 1.69 8.54 0.21
C VAL A 19 2.76 8.49 -0.89
N CYS A 20 4.04 8.46 -0.50
CA CYS A 20 5.15 8.29 -1.45
C CYS A 20 5.28 6.82 -1.89
N HIS A 21 5.91 6.59 -3.04
CA HIS A 21 6.44 5.29 -3.39
C HIS A 21 7.43 4.77 -2.32
N GLY A 22 7.27 3.51 -1.91
CA GLY A 22 8.10 2.87 -0.88
C GLY A 22 7.75 3.25 0.55
N ALA A 23 6.73 4.09 0.77
CA ALA A 23 6.30 4.49 2.11
C ALA A 23 5.73 3.32 2.93
N GLU A 24 5.34 2.23 2.28
CA GLU A 24 4.82 1.02 2.91
C GLU A 24 5.90 0.15 3.57
N LEU A 25 7.17 0.27 3.15
CA LEU A 25 8.22 -0.67 3.57
C LEU A 25 8.41 -0.73 5.09
N PRO A 26 8.48 0.40 5.84
CA PRO A 26 8.59 0.34 7.30
C PRO A 26 7.40 -0.37 7.97
N PHE A 27 6.20 -0.27 7.39
CA PHE A 27 5.02 -0.96 7.91
C PHE A 27 5.09 -2.47 7.67
N VAL A 28 5.55 -2.89 6.49
CA VAL A 28 5.71 -4.31 6.12
C VAL A 28 6.73 -5.00 7.02
N PHE A 29 7.89 -4.38 7.22
CA PHE A 29 9.02 -4.96 7.96
C PHE A 29 8.98 -4.71 9.47
N GLY A 30 8.00 -3.96 9.97
CA GLY A 30 7.90 -3.62 11.40
C GLY A 30 9.00 -2.67 11.87
N GLU A 31 9.50 -1.82 10.96
CA GLU A 31 10.60 -0.87 11.19
C GLU A 31 10.10 0.56 11.40
N ILE A 32 8.86 0.73 11.88
CA ILE A 32 8.34 2.05 12.24
C ILE A 32 9.20 2.62 13.36
N GLU A 33 9.83 3.77 13.09
CA GLU A 33 10.66 4.47 14.06
C GLU A 33 9.87 4.78 15.35
N SER A 34 10.57 4.91 16.48
CA SER A 34 9.95 5.14 17.80
C SER A 34 9.14 6.44 17.91
N ALA A 35 9.20 7.31 16.91
CA ALA A 35 8.37 8.52 16.78
C ALA A 35 7.05 8.28 16.04
N GLY A 36 6.76 7.05 15.59
CA GLY A 36 5.49 6.66 14.99
C GLY A 36 4.32 6.82 15.97
N LYS A 37 3.12 7.04 15.44
CA LYS A 37 1.91 7.11 16.26
C LYS A 37 1.37 5.72 16.55
N ASP A 38 0.52 5.59 17.58
CA ASP A 38 -0.10 4.30 17.94
C ASP A 38 -0.88 3.70 16.77
N GLU A 39 -1.49 4.54 15.94
CA GLU A 39 -2.20 4.14 14.72
C GLU A 39 -1.24 3.54 13.69
N ASP A 40 -0.05 4.10 13.51
CA ASP A 40 0.96 3.57 12.58
C ASP A 40 1.40 2.17 12.99
N PHE A 41 1.63 1.94 14.29
CA PHE A 41 1.93 0.62 14.83
C PHE A 41 0.75 -0.36 14.69
N ALA A 42 -0.49 0.12 14.73
CA ALA A 42 -1.67 -0.72 14.46
C ALA A 42 -1.72 -1.13 12.98
N VAL A 43 -1.49 -0.21 12.05
CA VAL A 43 -1.39 -0.49 10.60
C VAL A 43 -0.27 -1.49 10.31
N SER A 44 0.94 -1.27 10.85
CA SER A 44 2.07 -2.20 10.65
C SER A 44 1.75 -3.62 11.12
N ARG A 45 1.16 -3.76 12.32
CA ARG A 45 0.74 -5.08 12.82
C ARG A 45 -0.24 -5.77 11.87
N ARG A 46 -1.19 -5.03 11.29
CA ARG A 46 -2.14 -5.58 10.31
C ARG A 46 -1.47 -5.99 9.01
N ILE A 47 -0.58 -5.16 8.45
CA ILE A 47 0.15 -5.46 7.22
C ILE A 47 1.04 -6.69 7.42
N SER A 48 1.87 -6.72 8.48
CA SER A 48 2.77 -7.85 8.74
C SER A 48 2.02 -9.15 9.01
N ASP A 49 0.89 -9.11 9.74
CA ASP A 49 0.03 -10.27 9.95
C ASP A 49 -0.57 -10.79 8.64
N LEU A 50 -1.10 -9.92 7.79
CA LEU A 50 -1.62 -10.30 6.48
C LEU A 50 -0.55 -10.94 5.60
N TRP A 51 0.66 -10.38 5.55
CA TRP A 51 1.78 -10.98 4.83
C TRP A 51 2.15 -12.36 5.37
N ALA A 52 2.23 -12.52 6.69
CA ALA A 52 2.52 -13.81 7.31
C ALA A 52 1.45 -14.86 6.99
N ARG A 53 0.17 -14.46 7.02
CA ARG A 53 -0.96 -15.32 6.66
C ARG A 53 -0.93 -15.70 5.19
N PHE A 54 -0.65 -14.75 4.29
CA PHE A 54 -0.50 -15.00 2.86
C PHE A 54 0.61 -16.01 2.54
N ILE A 55 1.78 -15.86 3.17
CA ILE A 55 2.91 -16.77 2.98
C ILE A 55 2.56 -18.19 3.48
N LYS A 56 1.83 -18.28 4.59
CA LYS A 56 1.43 -19.56 5.19
C LYS A 56 0.38 -20.29 4.35
N ASP A 57 -0.66 -19.57 3.92
CA ASP A 57 -1.73 -20.07 3.07
C ASP A 57 -2.35 -18.90 2.29
N PRO A 58 -2.00 -18.73 1.00
CA PRO A 58 -2.39 -17.55 0.23
C PRO A 58 -3.90 -17.51 -0.10
N GLN A 59 -4.61 -18.63 0.01
CA GLN A 59 -6.03 -18.71 -0.34
C GLN A 59 -6.92 -18.59 0.90
N VAL A 60 -6.58 -19.29 1.97
CA VAL A 60 -7.39 -19.31 3.21
C VAL A 60 -6.92 -18.25 4.20
N GLY A 61 -5.62 -17.97 4.25
CA GLY A 61 -5.00 -17.20 5.32
C GLY A 61 -5.44 -15.73 5.35
N VAL A 62 -5.80 -15.14 4.21
CA VAL A 62 -6.08 -13.70 4.11
C VAL A 62 -7.56 -13.35 4.05
N GLN A 63 -8.43 -14.36 3.92
CA GLN A 63 -9.88 -14.18 3.93
C GLN A 63 -10.42 -13.95 5.37
N PRO A 64 -11.49 -13.17 5.57
CA PRO A 64 -12.23 -12.40 4.56
C PRO A 64 -11.64 -11.00 4.29
N ASP A 65 -10.58 -10.61 5.00
CA ASP A 65 -10.01 -9.26 4.95
C ASP A 65 -9.56 -8.90 3.53
N TRP A 66 -8.84 -9.80 2.87
CA TRP A 66 -8.30 -9.64 1.53
C TRP A 66 -8.79 -10.79 0.62
N PRO A 67 -9.93 -10.62 -0.06
CA PRO A 67 -10.42 -11.64 -0.97
C PRO A 67 -9.52 -11.80 -2.20
N ALA A 68 -9.63 -12.95 -2.86
CA ALA A 68 -9.00 -13.16 -4.17
C ALA A 68 -9.46 -12.07 -5.14
N PHE A 69 -8.50 -11.54 -5.91
CA PHE A 69 -8.78 -10.50 -6.87
C PHE A 69 -9.74 -11.00 -7.97
N ASP A 70 -10.79 -10.21 -8.21
CA ASP A 70 -11.80 -10.44 -9.22
C ASP A 70 -11.68 -9.35 -10.30
N PRO A 71 -11.35 -9.67 -11.56
CA PRO A 71 -11.15 -8.67 -12.62
C PRO A 71 -12.39 -7.81 -12.90
N GLU A 72 -13.60 -8.36 -12.70
CA GLU A 72 -14.86 -7.66 -12.85
C GLU A 72 -15.13 -6.70 -11.67
N GLY A 73 -14.99 -7.20 -10.44
CA GLY A 73 -15.24 -6.42 -9.22
C GLY A 73 -14.09 -5.49 -8.81
N GLN A 74 -12.87 -5.71 -9.31
CA GLN A 74 -11.62 -4.99 -9.03
C GLN A 74 -11.49 -4.52 -7.57
N GLN A 75 -11.62 -5.45 -6.64
CA GLN A 75 -11.53 -5.19 -5.21
C GLN A 75 -10.07 -5.12 -4.77
N TRP A 76 -9.70 -4.03 -4.10
CA TRP A 76 -8.37 -3.81 -3.54
C TRP A 76 -8.45 -3.66 -2.03
N LEU A 77 -7.53 -4.30 -1.31
CA LEU A 77 -7.35 -4.04 0.12
C LEU A 77 -6.63 -2.69 0.30
N THR A 78 -7.27 -1.79 1.01
CA THR A 78 -6.78 -0.46 1.37
C THR A 78 -6.40 -0.43 2.85
N PHE A 79 -5.26 0.19 3.16
CA PHE A 79 -4.80 0.44 4.52
C PHE A 79 -4.96 1.92 4.88
N SER A 80 -5.44 2.21 6.09
CA SER A 80 -5.60 3.56 6.64
C SER A 80 -5.10 3.65 8.08
N ASP A 81 -4.64 4.82 8.49
CA ASP A 81 -4.33 5.15 9.90
C ASP A 81 -5.59 5.52 10.71
N SER A 82 -6.77 5.41 10.09
CA SER A 82 -8.08 5.64 10.69
C SER A 82 -8.93 4.38 10.69
N ASP A 83 -9.88 4.26 11.62
CA ASP A 83 -10.84 3.16 11.59
C ASP A 83 -11.82 3.26 10.39
N PRO A 84 -12.06 2.16 9.65
CA PRO A 84 -11.38 0.87 9.77
C PRO A 84 -9.98 0.91 9.14
N ILE A 85 -9.00 0.33 9.85
CA ILE A 85 -7.61 0.22 9.36
C ILE A 85 -7.53 -0.52 8.00
N LEU A 86 -8.40 -1.51 7.81
CA LEU A 86 -8.51 -2.30 6.59
C LEU A 86 -9.87 -2.04 5.94
N ALA A 87 -9.87 -1.79 4.63
CA ALA A 87 -11.09 -1.68 3.86
C ALA A 87 -10.91 -2.30 2.47
N ASN A 88 -11.95 -2.94 1.94
CA ASN A 88 -11.99 -3.34 0.54
C ASN A 88 -12.62 -2.21 -0.28
N THR A 89 -11.89 -1.74 -1.29
CA THR A 89 -12.31 -0.66 -2.17
C THR A 89 -12.41 -1.18 -3.60
N SER A 90 -13.54 -0.97 -4.25
CA SER A 90 -13.69 -1.25 -5.68
C SER A 90 -13.04 -0.14 -6.52
N THR A 91 -12.34 -0.54 -7.57
CA THR A 91 -11.87 0.38 -8.62
C THR A 91 -12.59 0.17 -9.95
N ALA A 92 -13.57 -0.73 -10.00
CA ALA A 92 -14.33 -1.01 -11.20
C ALA A 92 -15.07 0.26 -11.68
N GLY A 93 -14.80 0.66 -12.92
CA GLY A 93 -15.36 1.88 -13.52
C GLY A 93 -14.69 3.18 -13.06
N ASP A 94 -13.49 3.13 -12.47
CA ASP A 94 -12.71 4.33 -12.20
C ASP A 94 -12.23 4.96 -13.53
N ALA A 95 -12.83 6.10 -13.89
CA ALA A 95 -12.58 6.78 -15.15
C ALA A 95 -11.10 7.16 -15.39
N LYS A 96 -10.30 7.32 -14.32
CA LYS A 96 -8.87 7.62 -14.45
C LYS A 96 -8.08 6.38 -14.79
N LEU A 97 -8.40 5.23 -14.16
CA LEU A 97 -7.80 3.95 -14.53
C LEU A 97 -8.21 3.57 -15.95
N ASP A 98 -9.50 3.68 -16.30
CA ASP A 98 -10.01 3.41 -17.65
C ASP A 98 -9.28 4.25 -18.72
N PHE A 99 -9.04 5.54 -18.43
CA PHE A 99 -8.27 6.40 -19.32
C PHE A 99 -6.84 5.87 -19.53
N TRP A 100 -6.12 5.55 -18.46
CA TRP A 100 -4.74 5.08 -18.58
C TRP A 100 -4.64 3.70 -19.24
N ASP A 101 -5.60 2.81 -19.02
CA ASP A 101 -5.69 1.53 -19.71
C ASP A 101 -5.90 1.71 -21.23
N SER A 102 -6.70 2.70 -21.64
CA SER A 102 -6.93 3.00 -23.07
C SER A 102 -5.70 3.51 -23.82
N VAL A 103 -4.77 4.17 -23.11
CA VAL A 103 -3.57 4.78 -23.71
C VAL A 103 -2.33 3.90 -23.54
N GLY A 104 -2.22 3.23 -22.39
CA GLY A 104 -0.97 2.61 -21.92
C GLY A 104 -0.60 1.31 -22.63
N TYR A 105 -1.56 0.47 -22.99
CA TYR A 105 -1.27 -0.87 -23.53
C TYR A 105 -1.02 -0.88 -25.04
N ASP A 106 -1.56 0.07 -25.79
CA ASP A 106 -1.42 0.13 -27.25
C ASP A 106 -0.21 0.93 -27.72
N PHE A 107 0.38 1.76 -26.84
CA PHE A 107 1.58 2.54 -27.15
C PHE A 107 2.76 1.67 -27.63
N TRP A 108 2.91 0.47 -27.06
CA TRP A 108 4.03 -0.44 -27.39
C TRP A 108 3.75 -1.37 -28.58
N LYS A 109 2.48 -1.72 -28.84
CA LYS A 109 2.10 -2.61 -29.95
C LYS A 109 2.34 -2.00 -31.34
N GLN A 110 2.34 -0.67 -31.45
CA GLN A 110 2.53 0.04 -32.72
C GLN A 110 4.01 0.30 -33.06
N ARG A 111 4.96 -0.15 -32.21
CA ARG A 111 6.41 0.07 -32.39
C ARG A 111 7.23 -1.21 -32.53
N LEU A 112 6.57 -2.37 -32.68
CA LEU A 112 7.15 -3.65 -33.06
C LEU A 112 6.63 -4.04 -34.45
#